data_AF-A0A9X9R1W8-F1
#
_entry.id   AF-A0A9X9R1W8-F1
#
_cell.length_a   1.000
_cell.length_b   1.000
_cell.length_c   1.000
_cell.angle_alpha   90.00
_cell.angle_beta   90.00
_cell.angle_gamma   90.00
#
_symmetry.space_group_name_H-M   'P 1'
#
loop_
_entity.id
_entity.type
_entity.pdbx_description
1 polymer ?
#
loop_
_entity_poly.entity_id
_entity_poly.type
_entity_poly.pdbx_seq_one_letter_code
_entity_poly.pdbx_strand_id
1 'polypeptide(L)'
;MFYLIIAALIISYYLFMAPKSVRNTLGMIGLVGLVALLIVLAGLSFIKIMQTPPEIVVGLGMIVLGYYALKDLLKMPKKSKVK
;
A
#
# COMPACT_ATOMS: atom_id res chain seq x y z
N MET A 1 8.69 -15.24 -30.91
CA MET A 1 8.93 -16.47 -30.10
C MET A 1 10.39 -16.59 -29.69
N PHE A 2 11.33 -16.64 -30.63
CA PHE A 2 12.78 -16.74 -30.35
C PHE A 2 13.34 -15.67 -29.39
N TYR A 3 12.99 -14.39 -29.59
CA TYR A 3 13.50 -13.30 -28.74
C TYR A 3 13.06 -13.37 -27.27
N LEU A 4 11.87 -13.90 -27.00
CA LEU A 4 11.39 -14.08 -25.62
C LEU A 4 12.17 -15.17 -24.89
N ILE A 5 12.52 -16.24 -25.61
CA ILE A 5 13.37 -17.32 -25.08
C ILE A 5 14.76 -16.79 -24.76
N ILE A 6 15.35 -15.99 -25.65
CA ILE A 6 16.65 -15.34 -25.43
C ILE A 6 16.59 -14.40 -24.22
N ALA A 7 15.57 -13.56 -24.14
CA ALA A 7 15.40 -12.64 -23.01
C ALA A 7 15.29 -13.39 -21.68
N ALA A 8 14.52 -14.49 -21.65
CA ALA A 8 14.39 -15.33 -20.46
C ALA A 8 15.72 -16.00 -20.07
N LEU A 9 16.51 -16.47 -21.05
CA LEU A 9 17.84 -17.03 -20.82
C LEU A 9 18.83 -16.01 -20.25
N ILE A 10 18.79 -14.77 -20.76
CA ILE A 10 19.63 -13.68 -20.26
C ILE A 10 19.25 -13.34 -18.83
N ILE A 11 17.95 -13.18 -18.55
CA ILE A 11 17.46 -12.86 -17.19
C ILE A 11 17.85 -13.96 -16.21
N SER A 12 17.67 -15.24 -16.57
CA SER A 12 18.04 -16.35 -15.70
C SER A 12 19.54 -16.40 -15.42
N TYR A 13 20.39 -16.13 -16.42
CA TYR A 13 21.84 -16.01 -16.23
C TYR A 13 22.19 -14.90 -15.22
N TYR A 14 21.57 -13.73 -15.34
CA TYR A 14 21.80 -12.60 -14.43
C TYR A 14 21.33 -12.88 -13.00
N LEU A 15 20.26 -13.66 -12.81
CA LEU A 15 19.76 -14.04 -11.48
C LEU A 15 20.63 -15.10 -10.79
N PHE A 16 21.08 -16.13 -11.53
CA PHE A 16 21.73 -17.30 -10.95
C PHE A 16 23.26 -17.27 -11.01
N MET A 17 23.86 -16.72 -12.07
CA MET A 17 25.29 -16.94 -12.39
C MET A 17 26.11 -15.65 -12.53
N ALA A 18 25.49 -14.47 -12.42
CA ALA A 18 26.22 -13.20 -12.51
C ALA A 18 27.22 -13.00 -11.35
N PRO A 19 28.38 -12.40 -11.63
CA PRO A 19 29.39 -12.10 -10.62
C PRO A 19 28.85 -11.10 -9.58
N LYS A 20 29.38 -11.15 -8.35
CA LYS A 20 28.88 -10.36 -7.21
C LYS A 20 28.77 -8.86 -7.51
N SER A 21 29.72 -8.28 -8.24
CA SER A 21 29.70 -6.87 -8.62
C SER A 21 28.51 -6.50 -9.52
N VAL A 22 28.17 -7.37 -10.48
CA VAL A 22 27.04 -7.15 -11.40
C VAL A 22 25.72 -7.35 -10.68
N ARG A 23 25.61 -8.38 -9.82
CA ARG A 23 24.42 -8.61 -8.99
C ARG A 23 24.15 -7.44 -8.04
N ASN A 24 25.20 -6.83 -7.47
CA ASN A 24 25.04 -5.67 -6.60
C ASN A 24 24.52 -4.45 -7.37
N THR A 25 25.06 -4.17 -8.55
CA THR A 25 24.56 -3.09 -9.42
C THR A 25 23.11 -3.34 -9.86
N LEU A 26 22.78 -4.57 -10.27
CA LEU A 26 21.42 -4.92 -10.68
C LEU A 26 20.42 -4.81 -9.53
N GLY A 27 20.83 -5.24 -8.32
CA GLY A 27 20.04 -5.08 -7.09
C GLY A 27 19.82 -3.61 -6.74
N MET A 28 20.85 -2.77 -6.87
CA MET A 28 20.75 -1.34 -6.62
C MET A 28 19.84 -0.64 -7.64
N ILE A 29 19.96 -0.97 -8.94
CA ILE A 29 19.06 -0.48 -9.99
C ILE A 29 17.61 -0.93 -9.71
N GLY A 30 17.42 -2.20 -9.34
CA GLY A 30 16.11 -2.74 -8.98
C GLY A 30 15.50 -2.03 -7.78
N LEU A 31 16.31 -1.75 -6.75
CA LEU A 31 15.87 -1.04 -5.55
C LEU A 31 15.50 0.42 -5.87
N VAL A 32 16.32 1.14 -6.64
CA VAL A 32 16.01 2.51 -7.07
C VAL A 32 14.74 2.54 -7.93
N GLY A 33 14.60 1.59 -8.86
CA GLY A 33 13.39 1.46 -9.68
C GLY A 33 12.15 1.18 -8.84
N LEU A 34 12.25 0.30 -7.84
CA LEU A 34 11.16 -0.01 -6.92
C LEU A 34 10.79 1.21 -6.06
N VAL A 35 11.78 1.95 -5.55
CA VAL A 35 11.54 3.18 -4.79
C VAL A 35 10.87 4.24 -5.65
N ALA A 36 11.35 4.46 -6.89
CA ALA A 36 10.73 5.40 -7.81
C ALA A 36 9.27 5.01 -8.11
N LEU A 37 9.00 3.72 -8.33
CA LEU A 37 7.66 3.20 -8.58
C LEU A 37 6.75 3.44 -7.37
N LEU A 38 7.23 3.20 -6.15
CA LEU A 38 6.48 3.49 -4.92
C LEU A 38 6.16 4.98 -4.75
N ILE A 39 7.11 5.87 -5.07
CA ILE A 39 6.90 7.32 -5.01
C ILE A 39 5.80 7.75 -6.00
N VAL A 40 5.87 7.26 -7.24
CA VAL A 40 4.85 7.55 -8.25
C VAL A 40 3.49 7.00 -7.82
N LEU A 41 3.44 5.78 -7.30
CA LEU A 41 2.19 5.19 -6.78
C LEU A 41 1.61 6.00 -5.63
N ALA A 42 2.44 6.47 -4.70
CA ALA A 42 2.02 7.31 -3.59
C ALA A 42 1.45 8.66 -4.09
N GLY A 43 2.11 9.31 -5.05
CA GLY A 43 1.62 10.54 -5.65
C GLY A 43 0.27 10.35 -6.37
N LEU A 44 0.16 9.28 -7.18
CA LEU A 44 -1.09 8.93 -7.86
C LEU A 44 -2.21 8.59 -6.88
N SER A 45 -1.90 7.87 -5.80
CA SER A 45 -2.86 7.52 -4.75
C SER A 45 -3.38 8.77 -4.05
N PHE A 46 -2.51 9.74 -3.74
CA PHE A 46 -2.92 11.00 -3.13
C PHE A 46 -3.88 11.80 -4.02
N ILE A 47 -3.56 11.92 -5.31
CA ILE A 47 -4.45 12.58 -6.29
C ILE A 47 -5.79 11.85 -6.37
N LYS A 48 -5.77 10.51 -6.41
CA LYS A 48 -6.97 9.68 -6.48
C LYS A 48 -7.84 9.81 -5.23
N ILE A 49 -7.25 9.96 -4.05
CA ILE A 49 -7.97 10.24 -2.80
C ILE A 49 -8.68 11.60 -2.89
N MET A 50 -8.01 12.65 -3.40
CA MET A 50 -8.65 13.96 -3.55
C MET A 50 -9.76 13.98 -4.61
N GLN A 51 -9.66 13.13 -5.64
CA GLN A 51 -10.71 12.94 -6.65
C GLN A 51 -11.80 11.94 -6.21
N THR A 52 -11.66 11.30 -5.05
CA THR A 52 -12.65 10.33 -4.58
C THR A 52 -13.94 11.08 -4.21
N PRO A 53 -15.13 10.55 -4.58
CA PRO A 53 -16.39 11.19 -4.24
C PRO A 53 -16.47 11.51 -2.72
N PRO A 54 -16.85 12.75 -2.34
CA PRO A 54 -16.87 13.17 -0.94
C PRO A 54 -17.72 12.26 -0.04
N GLU A 55 -18.71 11.59 -0.61
CA GLU A 55 -19.62 10.66 0.06
C GLU A 55 -18.87 9.51 0.75
N ILE A 56 -17.78 9.02 0.14
CA ILE A 56 -16.99 7.93 0.73
C ILE A 56 -16.21 8.44 1.95
N VAL A 57 -15.65 9.64 1.86
CA VAL A 57 -14.89 10.26 2.96
C VAL A 57 -15.82 10.59 4.13
N VAL A 58 -16.99 11.18 3.84
CA VAL A 58 -18.02 11.50 4.84
C VAL A 58 -18.59 10.23 5.44
N GLY A 59 -18.86 9.20 4.64
CA GLY A 59 -19.34 7.89 5.10
C GLY A 59 -18.37 7.22 6.07
N LEU A 60 -17.06 7.22 5.75
CA LEU A 60 -16.01 6.76 6.65
C LEU A 60 -15.99 7.54 7.97
N GLY A 61 -16.13 8.87 7.90
CA GLY A 61 -16.25 9.73 9.08
C GLY A 61 -17.44 9.35 9.96
N MET A 62 -18.61 9.14 9.35
CA MET A 62 -19.83 8.74 10.05
C MET A 62 -19.70 7.36 10.73
N ILE A 63 -19.00 6.41 10.10
CA ILE A 63 -18.73 5.09 10.69
C ILE A 63 -17.85 5.24 11.95
N VAL A 64 -16.79 6.06 11.89
CA VAL A 64 -15.92 6.31 13.04
C VAL A 64 -16.69 6.96 14.18
N LEU A 65 -17.53 7.96 13.88
CA LEU A 65 -18.39 8.61 14.87
C LEU A 65 -19.41 7.63 15.48
N GLY A 66 -20.03 6.79 14.66
CA GLY A 66 -20.96 5.75 15.12
C GLY A 66 -20.29 4.74 16.05
N TYR A 67 -19.06 4.31 15.73
CA TYR A 67 -18.28 3.45 16.62
C TYR A 67 -17.96 4.12 17.97
N TYR A 68 -17.57 5.39 17.94
CA TYR A 68 -17.32 6.15 19.16
C TYR A 68 -18.59 6.31 20.01
N ALA A 69 -19.74 6.62 19.37
CA ALA A 69 -21.02 6.73 20.06
C ALA A 69 -21.43 5.41 20.71
N LEU A 70 -21.29 4.28 20.01
CA LEU A 70 -21.56 2.95 20.59
C LEU A 70 -20.64 2.63 21.76
N LYS A 71 -19.34 2.94 21.63
CA LYS A 71 -18.35 2.76 22.70
C LYS A 71 -18.67 3.61 23.93
N ASP A 72 -19.18 4.82 23.73
CA ASP A 72 -19.58 5.72 24.81
C ASP A 72 -20.85 5.22 25.51
N LEU A 73 -21.82 4.74 24.74
CA LEU A 73 -23.06 4.12 25.24
C LEU A 73 -22.79 2.84 26.05
N LEU A 74 -21.79 2.05 25.64
CA LEU A 74 -21.29 0.88 26.38
C LEU A 74 -20.59 1.24 27.69
N LYS A 75 -19.95 2.41 27.76
CA LYS A 75 -19.28 2.93 28.97
C LYS A 75 -20.24 3.67 29.90
N MET A 76 -21.48 3.89 29.47
CA MET A 76 -22.49 4.54 30.30
C MET A 76 -22.80 3.66 31.51
N PRO A 77 -22.54 4.12 32.76
CA PRO A 77 -22.83 3.35 33.94
C PRO A 77 -24.35 3.13 34.02
N LYS A 78 -24.76 1.86 34.15
CA LYS A 78 -26.17 1.48 34.28
C LYS A 78 -26.74 2.27 35.46
N LYS A 79 -27.77 3.09 35.20
CA LYS A 79 -28.45 3.90 36.22
C LYS A 79 -28.75 3.01 37.42
N SER A 80 -28.01 3.21 38.51
CA SER A 80 -28.33 2.62 39.79
C SER A 80 -29.75 3.09 40.12
N LYS A 81 -30.69 2.14 40.27
CA LYS A 81 -32.00 2.45 40.82
C LYS A 81 -31.75 3.05 42.20
N VAL A 82 -31.86 4.37 42.29
CA VAL A 82 -31.93 5.05 43.58
C VAL A 82 -33.31 4.78 44.14
N LYS A 83 -33.30 4.06 45.26
CA LYS A 83 -34.39 3.70 46.20
C LYS A 83 -35.43 2.70 45.72
#